data_AF-A0A530ATV0-F1
#
_entry.id   AF-A0A530ATV0-F1
#
_cell.length_a   1.000
_cell.length_b   1.000
_cell.length_c   1.000
_cell.angle_alpha   90.00
_cell.angle_beta   90.00
_cell.angle_gamma   90.00
#
_symmetry.space_group_name_H-M   'P 1'
#
loop_
_entity.id
_entity.type
_entity.pdbx_description
1 polymer ?
#
loop_
_entity_poly.entity_id
_entity_poly.type
_entity_poly.pdbx_seq_one_letter_code
_entity_poly.pdbx_strand_id
1 'polypeptide(L)'
;MDDDKPTRRRPHDLTSGPIPRTLLLFALPVLGSNVLQSLNGSINAVWVGRFLGEAALTATSNANLVLFLILGTVFGIGMAATILVAQSVGARDLPEAKRIVGTSATFFFL
;
A
#
# COMPACT_ATOMS: atom_id res chain seq x y z
N MET A 1 -46.46 -3.38 12.28
CA MET A 1 -45.52 -4.47 11.92
C MET A 1 -44.23 -3.78 11.54
N ASP A 2 -43.43 -3.50 12.57
CA ASP A 2 -42.14 -2.84 12.48
C ASP A 2 -41.12 -3.83 11.92
N ASP A 3 -40.55 -3.53 10.75
CA ASP A 3 -39.33 -4.16 10.27
C ASP A 3 -38.22 -3.11 10.26
N ASP A 4 -37.71 -2.83 11.47
CA ASP A 4 -36.45 -2.13 11.72
C ASP A 4 -35.29 -2.99 11.19
N LYS A 5 -34.91 -2.75 9.93
CA LYS A 5 -33.72 -3.37 9.34
C LYS A 5 -32.47 -2.70 9.90
N PRO A 6 -31.47 -3.48 10.35
CA PRO A 6 -30.32 -2.96 11.07
C PRO A 6 -29.57 -1.92 10.24
N THR A 7 -29.33 -0.79 10.88
CA THR A 7 -28.54 0.35 10.38
C THR A 7 -27.14 -0.12 9.96
N ARG A 8 -27.00 -0.39 8.66
CA ARG A 8 -25.75 -0.69 7.99
C ARG A 8 -24.77 0.46 8.28
N ARG A 9 -23.78 0.22 9.17
CA ARG A 9 -22.71 1.17 9.51
C ARG A 9 -22.20 1.82 8.22
N ARG A 10 -22.49 3.11 8.04
CA ARG A 10 -21.97 3.89 6.92
C ARG A 10 -20.44 3.82 7.00
N PRO A 11 -19.73 3.40 5.93
CA PRO A 11 -18.28 3.58 5.88
C PRO A 11 -17.98 5.03 6.23
N HIS A 12 -16.99 5.28 7.09
CA HIS A 12 -16.57 6.65 7.41
C HIS A 12 -16.38 7.41 6.09
N ASP A 13 -17.27 8.36 5.84
CA ASP A 13 -17.27 9.14 4.62
C ASP A 13 -16.08 10.10 4.69
N LEU A 14 -15.02 9.75 3.96
CA LEU A 14 -13.76 10.48 3.93
C LEU A 14 -13.91 11.87 3.26
N THR A 15 -15.10 12.17 2.73
CA THR A 15 -15.44 13.44 2.08
C THR A 15 -16.27 14.38 2.97
N SER A 16 -16.77 13.89 4.11
CA SER A 16 -17.73 14.62 4.95
C SER A 16 -17.19 14.75 6.38
N GLY A 17 -16.47 15.85 6.66
CA GLY A 17 -15.96 16.19 8.01
C GLY A 17 -14.67 17.03 7.99
N PRO A 18 -14.12 17.43 9.16
CA PRO A 18 -12.86 18.17 9.22
C PRO A 18 -11.70 17.32 8.69
N ILE A 19 -11.37 17.55 7.42
CA ILE A 19 -10.29 16.95 6.62
C ILE A 19 -8.99 16.69 7.43
N PRO A 20 -8.50 17.60 8.31
CA PRO A 20 -7.23 17.38 9.01
C PRO A 20 -7.26 16.19 9.98
N ARG A 21 -8.39 15.95 10.67
CA ARG A 21 -8.51 14.87 11.66
C ARG A 21 -8.58 13.50 10.98
N THR A 22 -9.33 13.41 9.88
CA THR A 22 -9.46 12.18 9.10
C THR A 22 -8.13 11.81 8.44
N LEU A 23 -7.42 12.78 7.87
CA LEU A 23 -6.07 12.57 7.31
C LEU A 23 -5.07 12.11 8.38
N LEU A 24 -5.03 12.75 9.56
CA LEU A 24 -4.14 12.35 10.64
C LEU A 24 -4.44 10.92 11.14
N LEU A 25 -5.73 10.58 11.29
CA LEU A 25 -6.14 9.25 11.74
C LEU A 25 -5.83 8.15 10.72
N PHE A 26 -5.86 8.47 9.41
CA PHE A 26 -5.43 7.55 8.34
C PHE A 26 -3.91 7.49 8.18
N ALA A 27 -3.21 8.62 8.35
CA ALA A 27 -1.76 8.69 8.19
C ALA A 27 -1.03 7.97 9.34
N LEU A 28 -1.53 8.06 10.58
CA LEU A 28 -0.94 7.40 11.76
C LEU A 28 -0.64 5.90 11.55
N PRO A 29 -1.60 5.04 11.16
CA PRO A 29 -1.33 3.62 10.94
C PRO A 29 -0.39 3.38 9.75
N VAL A 30 -0.46 4.21 8.70
CA VAL A 30 0.46 4.11 7.56
C VAL A 30 1.89 4.43 7.97
N LEU A 31 2.08 5.51 8.74
CA LEU A 31 3.38 5.90 9.28
C LEU A 31 3.93 4.85 10.23
N GLY A 32 3.09 4.32 11.14
CA GLY A 32 3.46 3.23 12.02
C GLY A 32 3.91 1.98 11.25
N SER A 33 3.20 1.63 10.18
CA SER A 33 3.58 0.51 9.30
C SER A 33 4.93 0.75 8.62
N ASN A 34 5.20 1.97 8.14
CA ASN A 34 6.49 2.33 7.54
C ASN A 34 7.65 2.27 8.55
N VAL A 35 7.42 2.70 9.79
CA VAL A 35 8.41 2.60 10.88
C VAL A 35 8.71 1.13 11.19
N LEU A 36 7.69 0.30 11.34
CA LEU A 36 7.85 -1.15 11.59
C LEU A 36 8.58 -1.83 10.43
N GLN A 37 8.25 -1.49 9.18
CA GLN A 37 8.95 -2.00 8.01
C GLN A 37 10.43 -1.61 8.00
N SER A 38 10.74 -0.35 8.33
CA SER A 38 12.13 0.14 8.41
C SER A 38 12.91 -0.55 9.53
N LEU A 39 12.30 -0.73 10.71
CA LEU A 39 12.89 -1.46 11.83
C LEU A 39 13.18 -2.92 11.46
N ASN A 40 12.27 -3.59 10.75
CA ASN A 40 12.49 -4.95 10.27
C ASN A 40 13.69 -5.03 9.32
N GLY A 41 13.83 -4.06 8.40
CA GLY A 41 15.00 -3.95 7.52
C GLY A 41 16.31 -3.81 8.31
N SER A 42 16.34 -2.90 9.29
CA SER A 42 17.51 -2.69 10.16
C SER A 42 17.88 -3.93 10.98
N ILE A 43 16.88 -4.61 11.55
CA ILE A 43 17.10 -5.85 12.31
C ILE A 43 17.70 -6.94 11.41
N ASN A 44 17.16 -7.12 10.20
CA ASN A 44 17.71 -8.08 9.24
C ASN A 44 19.16 -7.75 8.87
N ALA A 45 19.49 -6.48 8.65
CA ALA A 45 20.85 -6.05 8.36
C ALA A 45 21.81 -6.33 9.54
N VAL A 46 21.41 -6.04 10.77
CA VAL A 46 22.21 -6.35 11.98
C VAL A 46 22.38 -7.85 12.14
N TRP A 47 21.32 -8.63 11.92
CA TRP A 47 21.35 -10.08 12.05
C TRP A 47 22.29 -10.71 11.00
N VAL A 48 22.16 -10.34 9.73
CA VAL A 48 23.06 -10.81 8.66
C VAL A 48 24.50 -10.38 8.91
N GLY A 49 24.73 -9.11 9.28
CA GLY A 49 26.07 -8.62 9.56
C GLY A 49 26.75 -9.33 10.75
N ARG A 50 25.98 -9.64 11.81
CA ARG A 50 26.52 -10.28 13.01
C ARG A 50 26.67 -11.79 12.91
N PHE A 51 25.77 -12.49 12.22
CA PHE A 51 25.78 -13.96 12.11
C PHE A 51 26.49 -14.49 10.86
N LEU A 52 26.52 -13.71 9.78
CA LEU A 52 27.02 -14.15 8.47
C LEU A 52 28.27 -13.36 8.03
N GLY A 53 28.61 -12.27 8.73
CA GLY A 53 29.82 -11.47 8.54
C GLY A 53 29.67 -10.31 7.55
N GLU A 54 30.72 -9.50 7.43
CA GLU A 54 30.74 -8.26 6.64
C GLU A 54 30.50 -8.51 5.14
N ALA A 55 31.11 -9.56 4.58
CA ALA A 55 30.92 -9.94 3.17
C ALA A 55 29.45 -10.26 2.84
N ALA A 56 28.71 -10.88 3.77
CA ALA A 56 27.30 -11.19 3.59
C ALA A 56 26.40 -9.95 3.74
N LEU A 57 26.77 -9.01 4.59
CA LEU A 57 26.08 -7.72 4.70
C LEU A 57 26.22 -6.91 3.40
N THR A 58 27.43 -6.82 2.83
CA THR A 58 27.67 -6.15 1.55
C THR A 58 26.93 -6.84 0.41
N ALA A 59 26.93 -8.18 0.37
CA ALA A 59 26.16 -8.95 -0.60
C ALA A 59 24.65 -8.68 -0.49
N THR A 60 24.11 -8.59 0.73
CA THR A 60 22.70 -8.28 0.98
C THR A 60 22.35 -6.86 0.54
N SER A 61 23.23 -5.88 0.77
CA SER A 61 23.03 -4.50 0.30
C SER A 61 22.97 -4.43 -1.23
N ASN A 62 23.88 -5.11 -1.92
CA ASN A 62 23.88 -5.18 -3.39
C ASN A 62 22.64 -5.92 -3.93
N ALA A 63 22.24 -7.03 -3.30
CA ALA A 63 21.01 -7.73 -3.64
C ALA A 63 19.77 -6.85 -3.43
N ASN A 64 19.76 -6.03 -2.37
CA ASN A 64 18.66 -5.12 -2.07
C ASN A 64 18.54 -4.02 -3.14
N LEU A 65 19.63 -3.54 -3.74
CA LEU A 65 19.59 -2.61 -4.88
C LEU A 65 18.91 -3.23 -6.11
N VAL A 66 19.26 -4.47 -6.44
CA VAL A 66 18.62 -5.19 -7.56
C VAL A 66 17.16 -5.45 -7.26
N LEU A 67 16.84 -5.88 -6.04
CA LEU A 67 15.46 -6.09 -5.60
C LEU A 67 14.66 -4.79 -5.65
N PHE A 68 15.25 -3.67 -5.23
CA PHE A 68 14.62 -2.35 -5.30
C PHE A 68 14.31 -1.93 -6.74
N LEU A 69 15.19 -2.22 -7.70
CA LEU A 69 14.96 -1.93 -9.11
C LEU A 69 13.77 -2.74 -9.68
N ILE A 70 13.73 -4.04 -9.38
CA ILE A 70 12.66 -4.93 -9.82
C ILE A 70 11.34 -4.53 -9.16
N LEU A 71 11.33 -4.41 -7.84
CA LEU A 71 10.15 -4.00 -7.07
C LEU A 71 9.69 -2.61 -7.48
N GLY A 72 10.59 -1.65 -7.70
CA GLY A 72 10.26 -0.29 -8.12
C GLY A 72 9.52 -0.25 -9.45
N THR A 73 9.91 -1.11 -10.39
CA THR A 73 9.22 -1.22 -11.70
C THR A 73 7.79 -1.74 -11.53
N VAL A 74 7.62 -2.82 -10.75
CA VAL A 74 6.31 -3.42 -10.44
C VAL A 74 5.44 -2.44 -9.65
N PHE A 75 6.01 -1.79 -8.63
CA PHE A 75 5.34 -0.78 -7.82
C PHE A 75 4.90 0.41 -8.67
N GLY A 76 5.70 0.86 -9.64
CA GLY A 76 5.35 1.98 -10.51
C GLY A 76 4.03 1.73 -11.26
N ILE A 77 3.89 0.55 -11.85
CA ILE A 77 2.68 0.17 -12.59
C ILE A 77 1.50 -0.03 -11.64
N GLY A 78 1.71 -0.68 -10.50
CA GLY A 78 0.67 -0.89 -9.50
C GLY A 78 0.18 0.41 -8.86
N MET A 79 1.08 1.36 -8.63
CA MET A 79 0.76 2.67 -8.08
C MET A 79 -0.02 3.51 -9.10
N ALA A 80 0.35 3.47 -10.38
CA ALA A 80 -0.43 4.11 -11.46
C ALA A 80 -1.86 3.56 -11.54
N ALA A 81 -2.02 2.23 -11.50
CA ALA A 81 -3.33 1.59 -11.44
C ALA A 81 -4.14 2.02 -10.21
N THR A 82 -3.51 2.03 -9.04
CA THR A 82 -4.16 2.44 -7.77
C THR A 82 -4.64 3.89 -7.83
N ILE A 83 -3.85 4.80 -8.40
CA ILE A 83 -4.23 6.20 -8.60
C ILE A 83 -5.45 6.32 -9.53
N LEU A 84 -5.45 5.61 -10.66
CA LEU A 84 -6.59 5.62 -11.60
C LEU A 84 -7.87 5.04 -10.97
N VAL A 85 -7.75 3.98 -10.17
CA VAL A 85 -8.87 3.43 -9.40
C VAL A 85 -9.36 4.44 -8.36
N ALA A 86 -8.46 5.08 -7.62
CA ALA A 86 -8.84 6.07 -6.62
C ALA A 86 -9.56 7.27 -7.25
N GLN A 87 -9.10 7.74 -8.42
CA GLN A 87 -9.72 8.84 -9.16
C GLN A 87 -11.12 8.46 -9.69
N SER A 88 -11.28 7.29 -10.31
CA SER A 88 -12.58 6.82 -10.81
C SER A 88 -13.60 6.58 -9.70
N VAL A 89 -13.17 5.99 -8.58
CA VAL A 89 -14.00 5.84 -7.37
C VAL A 89 -14.37 7.20 -6.79
N GLY A 90 -13.43 8.15 -6.72
CA GLY A 90 -13.68 9.52 -6.27
C GLY A 90 -14.67 10.28 -7.17
N ALA A 91 -14.63 10.02 -8.48
CA ALA A 91 -15.56 10.57 -9.47
C ALA A 91 -16.94 9.85 -9.50
N ARG A 92 -17.14 8.82 -8.66
CA ARG A 92 -18.33 7.95 -8.63
C ARG A 92 -18.56 7.15 -9.92
N ASP A 93 -17.52 6.96 -10.73
CA ASP A 93 -17.55 6.14 -11.94
C ASP A 93 -17.10 4.70 -11.64
N LEU A 94 -18.04 3.91 -11.10
CA LEU A 94 -17.82 2.50 -10.77
C LEU A 94 -17.56 1.59 -11.99
N PRO A 95 -18.21 1.81 -13.16
CA PRO A 95 -17.87 1.08 -14.39
C PRO A 95 -16.41 1.24 -14.80
N GLU A 96 -15.89 2.47 -14.80
CA GLU A 96 -14.50 2.76 -15.13
C GLU A 96 -13.53 2.12 -14.12
N ALA A 97 -13.83 2.23 -12.82
CA ALA A 97 -13.04 1.60 -11.76
C ALA A 97 -12.91 0.08 -11.94
N LYS A 98 -14.01 -0.61 -12.30
CA LYS A 98 -14.00 -2.05 -12.58
C LYS A 98 -13.14 -2.40 -13.81
N ARG A 99 -13.19 -1.57 -14.86
CA ARG A 99 -12.37 -1.77 -16.06
C ARG A 99 -10.89 -1.62 -15.73
N ILE A 100 -10.51 -0.58 -14.99
CA ILE A 100 -9.13 -0.35 -14.57
C ILE A 100 -8.62 -1.52 -13.73
N VAL A 101 -9.37 -1.96 -12.71
CA VAL A 101 -9.00 -3.12 -11.88
C VAL A 101 -8.82 -4.38 -12.73
N GLY A 102 -9.74 -4.65 -13.68
CA GLY A 102 -9.65 -5.80 -14.57
C GLY A 102 -8.42 -5.76 -15.49
N THR A 103 -8.14 -4.60 -16.10
CA THR A 103 -6.96 -4.40 -16.95
C THR A 103 -5.67 -4.53 -16.15
N SER A 104 -5.59 -3.92 -14.97
CA SER A 104 -4.40 -4.01 -14.11
C SER A 104 -4.17 -5.42 -13.59
N ALA A 105 -5.23 -6.14 -13.18
CA ALA A 105 -5.13 -7.52 -12.77
C ALA A 105 -4.64 -8.42 -13.91
N THR A 106 -5.16 -8.22 -15.13
CA THR A 106 -4.70 -8.96 -16.32
C THR A 106 -3.24 -8.67 -16.64
N PHE A 107 -2.82 -7.41 -16.56
CA PHE A 107 -1.44 -7.00 -16.81
C PHE A 107 -0.43 -7.63 -15.83
N PHE A 108 -0.82 -7.86 -14.57
CA PHE A 108 0.05 -8.51 -13.58
C PHE A 108 -0.01 -10.04 -13.59
N PHE A 109 -1.11 -10.64 -14.07
CA PHE A 109 -1.29 -12.09 -14.14
C PHE A 109 -0.75 -12.73 -15.43
N LEU A 110 -0.59 -11.94 -16.49
CA LEU A 110 -0.14 -12.38 -17.82
C LEU A 110 1.35 -12.10 -18.01
#